data_AF-A0AAD6X550-F1
#
_entry.id   AF-A0AAD6X550-F1
#
_cell.length_a   1.000
_cell.length_b   1.000
_cell.length_c   1.000
_cell.angle_alpha   90.00
_cell.angle_beta   90.00
_cell.angle_gamma   90.00
#
_symmetry.space_group_name_H-M   'P 1'
#
loop_
_entity.id
_entity.type
_entity.pdbx_description
1 polymer ?
#
loop_
_entity_poly.entity_id
_entity_poly.type
_entity_poly.pdbx_seq_one_letter_code
_entity_poly.pdbx_strand_id
1 'polypeptide(L)'
;MIHATPASDQAAVDWIMGVMREKDVPVHIMVFNSLIAQQKNRKDFRKALAYYNVIIRLATTTPLKPNAVTYKLLFRLYGYHYKNNHKPNASRNDQPTGSLIPPRQLFADMMSLWFSARFHPPASSVPAARSDQSEADQSLVDITFRSFLYLDDYAAAIVVLRTTVELGLRITVRTYFTLLRYMARKVYYEVHVARVKQTVQPVFAFELMGPFEPREIADDDNAAYEWIMERLLEHNSREAVRGGDGSGVRVSTEPRRRVPSVAEILEQDGNPTKMRDPVDVFPLISILRRALQIRASSTEVPWGDAWRKQTVTKARYQMVPKGIPLWSWSPAEKEKMKQYKRNEVQ
;
A
#
# COMPACT_ATOMS: atom_id res chain seq x y z
N MET A 1 0.15 30.14 -35.54
CA MET A 1 -1.26 29.70 -35.49
C MET A 1 -1.57 29.27 -34.06
N ILE A 2 -2.59 29.86 -33.44
CA ILE A 2 -3.07 29.45 -32.12
C ILE A 2 -4.09 28.33 -32.36
N HIS A 3 -3.69 27.08 -32.17
CA HIS A 3 -4.63 25.96 -32.28
C HIS A 3 -5.65 26.04 -31.13
N ALA A 4 -6.94 25.91 -31.48
CA ALA A 4 -8.03 25.89 -30.52
C ALA A 4 -7.80 24.83 -29.44
N THR A 5 -8.12 25.16 -28.19
CA THR A 5 -7.93 24.26 -27.06
C THR A 5 -8.84 23.03 -27.22
N PRO A 6 -8.30 21.80 -27.10
CA PRO A 6 -9.07 20.58 -27.37
C PRO A 6 -10.25 20.38 -26.41
N ALA A 7 -11.38 19.91 -26.95
CA ALA A 7 -12.66 19.80 -26.25
C ALA A 7 -12.79 18.58 -25.31
N SER A 8 -11.88 17.61 -25.39
CA SER A 8 -11.88 16.40 -24.55
C SER A 8 -10.46 16.00 -24.11
N ASP A 9 -10.35 15.20 -23.05
CA ASP A 9 -9.04 14.73 -22.56
C ASP A 9 -8.31 13.87 -23.61
N GLN A 10 -9.05 13.07 -24.38
CA GLN A 10 -8.47 12.29 -25.49
C GLN A 10 -8.01 13.21 -26.62
N ALA A 11 -8.80 14.23 -26.99
CA ALA A 11 -8.39 15.23 -27.97
C ALA A 11 -7.17 16.04 -27.50
N ALA A 12 -7.05 16.30 -26.19
CA ALA A 12 -5.90 16.98 -25.62
C ALA A 12 -4.63 16.14 -25.70
N VAL A 13 -4.76 14.85 -25.43
CA VAL A 13 -3.67 13.88 -25.61
C VAL A 13 -3.28 13.79 -27.07
N ASP A 14 -4.24 13.61 -27.98
CA ASP A 14 -3.96 13.47 -29.41
C ASP A 14 -3.34 14.75 -29.99
N TRP A 15 -3.77 15.92 -29.51
CA TRP A 15 -3.16 17.20 -29.84
C TRP A 15 -1.72 17.30 -29.32
N ILE A 16 -1.45 16.97 -28.04
CA ILE A 16 -0.08 16.97 -27.49
C ILE A 16 0.81 16.03 -28.32
N MET A 17 0.34 14.82 -28.61
CA MET A 17 1.08 13.85 -29.42
C MET A 17 1.31 14.33 -30.85
N GLY A 18 0.33 15.05 -31.43
CA GLY A 18 0.43 15.70 -32.73
C GLY A 18 1.49 16.79 -32.74
N VAL A 19 1.48 17.68 -31.75
CA VAL A 19 2.49 18.74 -31.60
C VAL A 19 3.88 18.16 -31.38
N MET A 20 4.02 17.12 -30.54
CA MET A 20 5.32 16.46 -30.34
C MET A 20 5.84 15.85 -31.64
N ARG A 21 4.97 15.21 -32.43
CA ARG A 21 5.33 14.66 -33.75
C ARG A 21 5.71 15.76 -34.75
N GLU A 22 4.95 16.85 -34.81
CA GLU A 22 5.24 17.98 -35.69
C GLU A 22 6.60 18.63 -35.37
N LYS A 23 6.96 18.67 -34.09
CA LYS A 23 8.22 19.26 -33.61
C LYS A 23 9.38 18.26 -33.50
N ASP A 24 9.19 17.03 -33.97
CA ASP A 24 10.16 15.93 -33.85
C ASP A 24 10.68 15.72 -32.40
N VAL A 25 9.79 15.94 -31.42
CA VAL A 25 10.10 15.75 -29.99
C VAL A 25 9.73 14.31 -29.60
N PRO A 26 10.68 13.50 -29.10
CA PRO A 26 10.39 12.13 -28.69
C PRO A 26 9.43 12.11 -27.49
N VAL A 27 8.49 11.16 -27.52
CA VAL A 27 7.50 10.99 -26.46
C VAL A 27 8.20 10.52 -25.18
N HIS A 28 8.22 11.39 -24.16
CA HIS A 28 8.96 11.15 -22.92
C HIS A 28 8.05 11.03 -21.69
N ILE A 29 8.37 10.08 -20.80
CA ILE A 29 7.56 9.81 -19.60
C ILE A 29 7.44 11.01 -18.66
N MET A 30 8.46 11.89 -18.64
CA MET A 30 8.44 13.10 -17.81
C MET A 30 7.30 14.05 -18.17
N VAL A 31 6.90 14.13 -19.45
CA VAL A 31 5.77 14.97 -19.87
C VAL A 31 4.48 14.47 -19.20
N PHE A 32 4.24 13.17 -19.26
CA PHE A 32 3.08 12.56 -18.61
C PHE A 32 3.14 12.65 -17.08
N ASN A 33 4.31 12.48 -16.47
CA ASN A 33 4.47 12.66 -15.03
C ASN A 33 4.14 14.09 -14.58
N SER A 34 4.54 15.09 -15.37
CA SER A 34 4.18 16.49 -15.11
C SER A 34 2.67 16.72 -15.23
N LEU A 35 2.02 16.17 -16.26
CA LEU A 35 0.57 16.25 -16.43
C LEU A 35 -0.16 15.57 -15.26
N ILE A 36 0.23 14.35 -14.87
CA ILE A 36 -0.34 13.61 -13.73
C ILE A 36 -0.12 14.41 -12.43
N ALA A 37 1.07 14.97 -12.20
CA ALA A 37 1.36 15.77 -11.03
C ALA A 37 0.49 17.03 -10.95
N GLN A 38 0.28 17.71 -12.09
CA GLN A 38 -0.62 18.86 -12.20
C GLN A 38 -2.05 18.48 -11.84
N GLN A 39 -2.58 17.38 -12.39
CA GLN A 39 -3.94 16.93 -12.08
C GLN A 39 -4.09 16.49 -10.61
N LYS A 40 -3.07 15.83 -10.06
CA LYS A 40 -3.01 15.51 -8.62
C LYS A 40 -3.10 16.77 -7.75
N ASN A 41 -2.39 17.84 -8.10
CA ASN A 41 -2.45 19.10 -7.36
C ASN A 41 -3.81 19.79 -7.50
N ARG A 42 -4.48 19.63 -8.66
CA ARG A 42 -5.86 20.07 -8.89
C ARG A 42 -6.92 19.15 -8.29
N LYS A 43 -6.51 18.02 -7.70
CA LYS A 43 -7.40 16.94 -7.22
C LYS A 43 -8.31 16.36 -8.32
N ASP A 44 -7.94 16.52 -9.59
CA ASP A 44 -8.65 15.91 -10.72
C ASP A 44 -8.18 14.46 -10.91
N PHE A 45 -8.80 13.58 -10.15
CA PHE A 45 -8.46 12.17 -10.09
C PHE A 45 -8.65 11.47 -11.45
N ARG A 46 -9.74 11.81 -12.13
CA ARG A 46 -10.15 11.18 -13.39
C ARG A 46 -9.15 11.47 -14.50
N LYS A 47 -8.72 12.74 -14.64
CA LYS A 47 -7.74 13.12 -15.66
C LYS A 47 -6.36 12.53 -15.41
N ALA A 48 -5.92 12.47 -14.16
CA ALA A 48 -4.66 11.83 -13.80
C ALA A 48 -4.63 10.35 -14.27
N LEU A 49 -5.71 9.60 -14.05
CA LEU A 49 -5.82 8.22 -14.53
C LEU A 49 -6.01 8.12 -16.04
N ALA A 50 -6.67 9.08 -16.68
CA ALA A 50 -6.76 9.13 -18.14
C ALA A 50 -5.36 9.23 -18.78
N TYR A 51 -4.49 10.09 -18.25
CA TYR A 51 -3.09 10.16 -18.72
C TYR A 51 -2.34 8.85 -18.48
N TYR A 52 -2.55 8.20 -17.33
CA TYR A 52 -1.94 6.90 -17.09
C TYR A 52 -2.43 5.82 -18.07
N ASN A 53 -3.73 5.77 -18.39
CA ASN A 53 -4.26 4.86 -19.41
C ASN A 53 -3.63 5.10 -20.79
N VAL A 54 -3.36 6.35 -21.14
CA VAL A 54 -2.62 6.70 -22.37
C VAL A 54 -1.19 6.14 -22.32
N ILE A 55 -0.49 6.28 -21.20
CA ILE A 55 0.84 5.68 -21.03
C ILE A 55 0.78 4.16 -21.25
N ILE A 56 -0.16 3.47 -20.61
CA ILE A 56 -0.31 2.01 -20.73
C ILE A 56 -0.62 1.60 -22.18
N ARG A 57 -1.49 2.34 -22.87
CA ARG A 57 -1.79 2.11 -24.29
C ARG A 57 -0.54 2.28 -25.16
N LEU A 58 0.18 3.39 -24.99
CA LEU A 58 1.39 3.69 -25.75
C LEU A 58 2.54 2.75 -25.43
N ALA A 59 2.62 2.20 -24.21
CA ALA A 59 3.65 1.24 -23.82
C ALA A 59 3.61 -0.07 -24.64
N THR A 60 2.50 -0.34 -25.32
CA THR A 60 2.36 -1.52 -26.20
C THR A 60 3.04 -1.32 -27.56
N THR A 61 3.18 -0.08 -28.02
CA THR A 61 3.70 0.25 -29.38
C THR A 61 4.93 1.15 -29.36
N THR A 62 5.33 1.68 -28.20
CA THR A 62 6.42 2.65 -28.05
C THR A 62 7.30 2.27 -26.85
N PRO A 63 8.52 2.82 -26.74
CA PRO A 63 9.35 2.62 -25.56
C PRO A 63 8.85 3.36 -24.30
N LEU A 64 7.76 4.15 -24.39
CA LEU A 64 7.19 4.87 -23.27
C LEU A 64 6.68 3.89 -22.21
N LYS A 65 7.16 3.98 -20.97
CA LYS A 65 6.72 3.12 -19.86
C LYS A 65 6.52 3.92 -18.59
N PRO A 66 5.55 3.55 -17.74
CA PRO A 66 5.42 4.16 -16.42
C PRO A 66 6.65 3.81 -15.58
N ASN A 67 7.16 4.80 -14.83
CA ASN A 67 8.31 4.63 -13.94
C ASN A 67 7.93 4.80 -12.47
N ALA A 68 8.89 4.67 -11.55
CA ALA A 68 8.63 4.86 -10.12
C ALA A 68 7.95 6.20 -9.79
N VAL A 69 8.28 7.29 -10.50
CA VAL A 69 7.64 8.59 -10.29
C VAL A 69 6.17 8.55 -10.68
N THR A 70 5.84 7.92 -11.81
CA THR A 70 4.45 7.73 -12.26
C THR A 70 3.63 7.03 -11.18
N TYR A 71 4.11 5.88 -10.68
CA TYR A 71 3.39 5.12 -9.66
C TYR A 71 3.31 5.85 -8.32
N LYS A 72 4.37 6.54 -7.88
CA LYS A 72 4.34 7.38 -6.65
C LYS A 72 3.28 8.47 -6.74
N LEU A 73 3.14 9.12 -7.90
CA LEU A 73 2.10 10.15 -8.09
C LEU A 73 0.69 9.55 -7.97
N LEU A 74 0.46 8.40 -8.60
CA LEU A 74 -0.84 7.73 -8.62
C LEU A 74 -1.23 7.13 -7.25
N PHE A 75 -0.32 6.47 -6.55
CA PHE A 75 -0.60 5.97 -5.19
C PHE A 75 -0.78 7.09 -4.17
N ARG A 76 -0.04 8.20 -4.29
CA ARG A 76 -0.30 9.40 -3.47
C ARG A 76 -1.68 9.96 -3.73
N LEU A 77 -2.09 10.01 -5.00
CA LEU A 77 -3.41 10.48 -5.40
C LEU A 77 -4.53 9.63 -4.75
N TYR A 78 -4.38 8.30 -4.74
CA TYR A 78 -5.25 7.39 -3.96
C TYR A 78 -5.23 7.73 -2.46
N GLY A 79 -4.06 7.92 -1.88
CA GLY A 79 -3.94 8.26 -0.47
C GLY A 79 -4.61 9.59 -0.08
N TYR A 80 -4.70 10.57 -0.98
CA TYR A 80 -5.38 11.86 -0.75
C TYR A 80 -6.89 11.77 -0.91
N HIS A 81 -7.38 11.09 -1.95
CA HIS A 81 -8.81 10.98 -2.24
C HIS A 81 -9.56 10.24 -1.12
N TYR A 82 -8.90 9.25 -0.51
CA TYR A 82 -9.51 8.40 0.51
C TYR A 82 -9.14 8.80 1.95
N LYS A 83 -8.37 9.88 2.13
CA LYS A 83 -7.94 10.39 3.44
C LYS A 83 -9.08 11.00 4.30
N ASN A 84 -10.35 10.79 3.93
CA ASN A 84 -11.53 11.37 4.59
C ASN A 84 -11.87 10.79 5.97
N ASN A 85 -10.98 10.01 6.57
CA ASN A 85 -10.92 9.89 8.03
C ASN A 85 -10.61 11.32 8.55
N HIS A 86 -11.56 12.18 8.91
CA HIS A 86 -12.51 12.06 10.02
C HIS A 86 -13.83 12.83 9.80
N LYS A 87 -14.32 12.97 8.57
CA LYS A 87 -15.64 13.58 8.33
C LYS A 87 -16.64 12.50 7.92
N PRO A 88 -17.62 12.14 8.78
CA PRO A 88 -18.66 11.16 8.44
C PRO A 88 -19.57 11.58 7.27
N ASN A 89 -19.40 12.80 6.73
CA ASN A 89 -20.27 13.42 5.74
C ASN A 89 -19.62 13.63 4.36
N ALA A 90 -18.46 13.02 4.07
CA ALA A 90 -17.98 12.98 2.69
C ALA A 90 -18.91 12.05 1.89
N SER A 91 -19.87 12.67 1.22
CA SER A 91 -20.93 12.05 0.44
C SER A 91 -20.42 10.86 -0.36
N ARG A 92 -21.03 9.69 -0.12
CA ARG A 92 -20.86 8.50 -0.98
C ARG A 92 -21.13 8.80 -2.47
N ASN A 93 -21.81 9.91 -2.78
CA ASN A 93 -22.10 10.34 -4.15
C ASN A 93 -20.92 10.98 -4.89
N ASP A 94 -19.81 11.30 -4.22
CA ASP A 94 -18.58 11.75 -4.89
C ASP A 94 -17.70 10.57 -5.35
N GLN A 95 -18.20 9.32 -5.27
CA GLN A 95 -17.52 8.21 -5.92
C GLN A 95 -17.48 8.47 -7.43
N PRO A 96 -16.28 8.54 -8.04
CA PRO A 96 -16.17 8.89 -9.44
C PRO A 96 -16.92 7.85 -10.30
N THR A 97 -17.92 8.31 -11.06
CA THR A 97 -18.82 7.51 -11.90
C THR A 97 -18.17 7.00 -13.19
N GLY A 98 -16.88 6.65 -13.15
CA GLY A 98 -16.14 6.09 -14.28
C GLY A 98 -15.33 4.87 -13.87
N SER A 99 -14.98 4.01 -14.84
CA SER A 99 -14.09 2.88 -14.64
C SER A 99 -12.67 3.36 -14.28
N LEU A 100 -12.45 3.70 -13.01
CA LEU A 100 -11.13 4.01 -12.46
C LEU A 100 -10.35 2.72 -12.29
N ILE A 101 -9.06 2.74 -12.61
CA ILE A 101 -8.16 1.59 -12.46
C ILE A 101 -8.02 1.28 -10.96
N PRO A 102 -8.50 0.14 -10.44
CA PRO A 102 -8.44 -0.13 -9.01
C PRO A 102 -7.00 -0.08 -8.46
N PRO A 103 -6.77 0.36 -7.20
CA PRO A 103 -5.43 0.39 -6.59
C PRO A 103 -4.68 -0.94 -6.66
N ARG A 104 -5.40 -2.07 -6.52
CA ARG A 104 -4.85 -3.42 -6.66
C ARG A 104 -4.36 -3.70 -8.10
N GLN A 105 -5.11 -3.25 -9.10
CA GLN A 105 -4.70 -3.32 -10.51
C GLN A 105 -3.48 -2.43 -10.79
N LEU A 106 -3.47 -1.20 -10.26
CA LEU A 106 -2.31 -0.31 -10.39
C LEU A 106 -1.04 -0.93 -9.78
N PHE A 107 -1.18 -1.66 -8.67
CA PHE A 107 -0.08 -2.43 -8.10
C PHE A 107 0.35 -3.58 -9.02
N ALA A 108 -0.58 -4.31 -9.61
CA ALA A 108 -0.27 -5.36 -10.58
C ALA A 108 0.46 -4.84 -11.83
N ASP A 109 0.06 -3.67 -12.31
CA ASP A 109 0.73 -2.98 -13.42
C ASP A 109 2.14 -2.55 -13.00
N MET A 110 2.31 -2.03 -11.79
CA MET A 110 3.62 -1.70 -11.21
C MET A 110 4.51 -2.94 -11.14
N MET A 111 4.01 -4.06 -10.63
CA MET A 111 4.77 -5.30 -10.58
C MET A 111 5.17 -5.80 -11.98
N SER A 112 4.25 -5.71 -12.95
CA SER A 112 4.49 -6.16 -14.33
C SER A 112 5.48 -5.28 -15.08
N LEU A 113 5.36 -3.96 -14.95
CA LEU A 113 6.01 -2.99 -15.82
C LEU A 113 7.26 -2.37 -15.20
N TRP A 114 7.32 -2.27 -13.87
CA TRP A 114 8.47 -1.71 -13.16
C TRP A 114 9.36 -2.80 -12.56
N PHE A 115 8.78 -3.73 -11.79
CA PHE A 115 9.54 -4.75 -11.06
C PHE A 115 9.83 -6.04 -11.84
N SER A 116 9.36 -6.18 -13.09
CA SER A 116 9.72 -7.35 -13.88
C SER A 116 11.15 -7.23 -14.40
N ALA A 117 11.93 -8.32 -14.32
CA ALA A 117 13.32 -8.36 -14.77
C ALA A 117 13.52 -7.95 -16.25
N ARG A 118 12.45 -8.04 -17.06
CA ARG A 118 12.45 -7.59 -18.46
C ARG A 118 12.49 -6.07 -18.60
N PHE A 119 11.97 -5.34 -17.62
CA PHE A 119 11.72 -3.91 -17.71
C PHE A 119 12.38 -3.10 -16.60
N HIS A 120 12.75 -3.75 -15.51
CA HIS A 120 13.58 -3.14 -14.49
C HIS A 120 14.92 -2.75 -15.12
N PRO A 121 15.40 -1.51 -14.94
CA PRO A 121 16.72 -1.13 -15.40
C PRO A 121 17.73 -2.16 -14.89
N PRO A 122 18.66 -2.66 -15.73
CA PRO A 122 19.72 -3.51 -15.25
C PRO A 122 20.42 -2.76 -14.10
N ALA A 123 20.67 -3.46 -13.00
CA ALA A 123 21.36 -2.86 -11.86
C ALA A 123 22.63 -2.19 -12.37
N SER A 124 22.73 -0.87 -12.20
CA SER A 124 23.88 -0.12 -12.69
C SER A 124 25.17 -0.75 -12.15
N SER A 125 26.22 -0.86 -12.95
CA SER A 125 27.52 -1.29 -12.42
C SER A 125 28.04 -0.28 -11.39
N VAL A 126 27.64 0.99 -11.51
CA VAL A 126 27.99 2.09 -10.61
C VAL A 126 27.27 1.92 -9.26
N PRO A 127 28.00 1.79 -8.14
CA PRO A 127 27.41 1.63 -6.81
C PRO A 127 26.39 2.73 -6.44
N ALA A 128 26.69 4.00 -6.73
CA ALA A 128 25.81 5.14 -6.41
C ALA A 128 24.45 5.04 -7.13
N ALA A 129 24.46 4.75 -8.44
CA ALA A 129 23.22 4.58 -9.19
C ALA A 129 22.40 3.36 -8.72
N ARG A 130 23.04 2.32 -8.17
CA ARG A 130 22.33 1.20 -7.54
C ARG A 130 21.67 1.59 -6.22
N SER A 131 22.36 2.35 -5.37
CA SER A 131 21.77 2.84 -4.12
C SER A 131 20.57 3.73 -4.40
N ASP A 132 20.67 4.63 -5.39
CA ASP A 132 19.57 5.54 -5.76
C ASP A 132 18.34 4.78 -6.25
N GLN A 133 18.54 3.74 -7.07
CA GLN A 133 17.46 2.88 -7.55
C GLN A 133 16.80 2.11 -6.39
N SER A 134 17.60 1.48 -5.51
CA SER A 134 17.07 0.75 -4.36
C SER A 134 16.29 1.67 -3.41
N GLU A 135 16.74 2.90 -3.20
CA GLU A 135 16.03 3.89 -2.39
C GLU A 135 14.74 4.35 -3.09
N ALA A 136 14.78 4.54 -4.41
CA ALA A 136 13.61 4.89 -5.19
C ALA A 136 12.52 3.80 -5.10
N ASP A 137 12.92 2.52 -5.19
CA ASP A 137 12.06 1.35 -5.07
C ASP A 137 11.49 1.20 -3.65
N GLN A 138 12.34 1.33 -2.62
CA GLN A 138 11.90 1.35 -1.23
C GLN A 138 10.84 2.43 -0.99
N SER A 139 11.13 3.66 -1.42
CA SER A 139 10.22 4.78 -1.30
C SER A 139 8.90 4.56 -2.06
N LEU A 140 8.94 3.89 -3.21
CA LEU A 140 7.75 3.55 -3.99
C LEU A 140 6.87 2.55 -3.24
N VAL A 141 7.46 1.51 -2.69
CA VAL A 141 6.76 0.48 -1.93
C VAL A 141 6.19 1.04 -0.63
N ASP A 142 6.92 1.89 0.10
CA ASP A 142 6.43 2.58 1.31
C ASP A 142 5.19 3.45 1.00
N ILE A 143 5.22 4.21 -0.10
CA ILE A 143 4.08 5.03 -0.54
C ILE A 143 2.88 4.15 -0.91
N THR A 144 3.14 3.03 -1.58
CA THR A 144 2.10 2.09 -1.99
C THR A 144 1.43 1.44 -0.78
N PHE A 145 2.23 0.95 0.18
CA PHE A 145 1.76 0.42 1.45
C PHE A 145 0.85 1.41 2.16
N ARG A 146 1.30 2.66 2.31
CA ARG A 146 0.53 3.75 2.91
C ARG A 146 -0.80 3.99 2.21
N SER A 147 -0.84 3.90 0.87
CA SER A 147 -2.07 4.10 0.10
C SER A 147 -3.12 3.03 0.42
N PHE A 148 -2.73 1.75 0.55
CA PHE A 148 -3.65 0.67 0.93
C PHE A 148 -4.13 0.78 2.38
N LEU A 149 -3.28 1.27 3.30
CA LEU A 149 -3.73 1.59 4.65
C LEU A 149 -4.84 2.64 4.63
N TYR A 150 -4.68 3.72 3.85
CA TYR A 150 -5.70 4.77 3.73
C TYR A 150 -7.00 4.32 3.05
N LEU A 151 -6.95 3.22 2.30
CA LEU A 151 -8.12 2.56 1.73
C LEU A 151 -8.73 1.52 2.68
N ASP A 152 -8.17 1.36 3.88
CA ASP A 152 -8.44 0.27 4.82
C ASP A 152 -8.32 -1.14 4.22
N ASP A 153 -7.60 -1.27 3.10
CA ASP A 153 -7.38 -2.54 2.41
C ASP A 153 -6.22 -3.30 3.05
N TYR A 154 -6.44 -3.80 4.27
CA TYR A 154 -5.42 -4.50 5.05
C TYR A 154 -4.92 -5.77 4.37
N ALA A 155 -5.76 -6.44 3.58
CA ALA A 155 -5.35 -7.60 2.80
C ALA A 155 -4.32 -7.22 1.73
N ALA A 156 -4.55 -6.13 0.99
CA ALA A 156 -3.57 -5.61 0.05
C ALA A 156 -2.31 -5.10 0.75
N ALA A 157 -2.44 -4.41 1.89
CA ALA A 157 -1.29 -3.94 2.67
C ALA A 157 -0.38 -5.10 3.13
N ILE A 158 -0.96 -6.24 3.54
CA ILE A 158 -0.20 -7.46 3.85
C ILE A 158 0.55 -7.98 2.62
N VAL A 159 -0.08 -7.97 1.44
CA VAL A 159 0.56 -8.38 0.18
C VAL A 159 1.75 -7.48 -0.12
N VAL A 160 1.60 -6.15 0.01
CA VAL A 160 2.72 -5.21 -0.21
C VAL A 160 3.90 -5.51 0.71
N LEU A 161 3.67 -5.70 2.02
CA LEU A 161 4.76 -6.02 2.96
C LEU A 161 5.50 -7.31 2.59
N ARG A 162 4.77 -8.36 2.18
CA ARG A 162 5.37 -9.63 1.75
C ARG A 162 6.17 -9.46 0.47
N THR A 163 5.59 -8.81 -0.53
CA THR A 163 6.25 -8.52 -1.80
C THR A 163 7.48 -7.63 -1.61
N THR A 164 7.49 -6.74 -0.62
CA THR A 164 8.69 -5.95 -0.25
C THR A 164 9.86 -6.85 0.09
N VAL A 165 9.63 -7.83 0.98
CA VAL A 165 10.67 -8.79 1.41
C VAL A 165 11.10 -9.69 0.25
N GLU A 166 10.16 -10.12 -0.60
CA GLU A 166 10.43 -10.96 -1.78
C GLU A 166 11.24 -10.22 -2.85
N LEU A 167 11.05 -8.91 -2.99
CA LEU A 167 11.87 -8.04 -3.85
C LEU A 167 13.28 -7.82 -3.31
N GLY A 168 13.62 -8.37 -2.13
CA GLY A 168 14.88 -8.11 -1.44
C GLY A 168 14.98 -6.69 -0.85
N LEU A 169 13.86 -5.96 -0.83
CA LEU A 169 13.76 -4.66 -0.17
C LEU A 169 13.62 -4.85 1.34
N ARG A 170 13.98 -3.82 2.11
CA ARG A 170 14.01 -3.90 3.57
C ARG A 170 12.71 -3.36 4.14
N ILE A 171 12.23 -3.98 5.22
CA ILE A 171 11.25 -3.30 6.07
C ILE A 171 12.00 -2.26 6.88
N THR A 172 11.59 -1.01 6.74
CA THR A 172 12.22 0.13 7.41
C THR A 172 11.46 0.48 8.68
N VAL A 173 12.12 1.18 9.60
CA VAL A 173 11.45 1.74 10.78
C VAL A 173 10.40 2.80 10.38
N ARG A 174 10.60 3.49 9.26
CA ARG A 174 9.56 4.30 8.59
C ARG A 174 8.30 3.49 8.23
N THR A 175 8.45 2.23 7.82
CA THR A 175 7.31 1.33 7.54
C THR A 175 6.53 1.04 8.83
N TYR A 176 7.24 0.79 9.93
CA TYR A 176 6.67 0.67 11.27
C TYR A 176 5.91 1.91 11.69
N PHE A 177 6.57 3.08 11.64
CA PHE A 177 5.95 4.37 11.95
C PHE A 177 4.67 4.56 11.14
N THR A 178 4.70 4.27 9.83
CA THR A 178 3.56 4.45 8.94
C THR A 178 2.36 3.61 9.38
N LEU A 179 2.55 2.33 9.68
CA LEU A 179 1.46 1.47 10.15
C LEU A 179 0.99 1.85 11.55
N LEU A 180 1.91 1.98 12.50
CA LEU A 180 1.59 2.21 13.90
C LEU A 180 0.92 3.57 14.10
N ARG A 181 1.41 4.64 13.43
CA ARG A 181 0.75 5.95 13.42
C ARG A 181 -0.62 5.90 12.81
N TYR A 182 -0.81 5.10 11.76
CA TYR A 182 -2.12 4.92 11.14
C TYR A 182 -3.11 4.26 12.11
N MET A 183 -2.73 3.13 12.69
CA MET A 183 -3.57 2.38 13.63
C MET A 183 -3.83 3.18 14.89
N ALA A 184 -2.83 3.85 15.45
CA ALA A 184 -2.97 4.69 16.64
C ALA A 184 -3.98 5.82 16.43
N ARG A 185 -3.99 6.46 15.26
CA ARG A 185 -5.01 7.46 14.91
C ARG A 185 -6.43 6.88 14.84
N LYS A 186 -6.60 5.68 14.28
CA LYS A 186 -7.93 5.03 14.24
C LYS A 186 -8.41 4.69 15.65
N VAL A 187 -7.55 4.09 16.46
CA VAL A 187 -7.82 3.75 17.86
C VAL A 187 -8.17 5.00 18.66
N TYR A 188 -7.32 6.02 18.63
CA TYR A 188 -7.52 7.26 19.36
C TYR A 188 -8.86 7.92 19.00
N TYR A 189 -9.17 8.00 17.70
CA TYR A 189 -10.42 8.58 17.24
C TYR A 189 -11.64 7.79 17.72
N GLU A 190 -11.62 6.46 17.64
CA GLU A 190 -12.73 5.63 18.10
C GLU A 190 -12.96 5.78 19.61
N VAL A 191 -11.88 5.77 20.41
CA VAL A 191 -11.95 5.98 21.86
C VAL A 191 -12.45 7.38 22.18
N HIS A 192 -11.97 8.41 21.49
CA HIS A 192 -12.44 9.78 21.67
C HIS A 192 -13.94 9.90 21.37
N VAL A 193 -14.41 9.33 20.26
CA VAL A 193 -15.85 9.31 19.92
C VAL A 193 -16.66 8.55 20.96
N ALA A 194 -16.16 7.43 21.47
CA ALA A 194 -16.80 6.65 22.53
C ALA A 194 -16.95 7.46 23.83
N ARG A 195 -15.90 8.19 24.23
CA ARG A 195 -15.93 9.08 25.41
C ARG A 195 -16.95 10.20 25.27
N VAL A 196 -16.98 10.87 24.11
CA VAL A 196 -17.90 11.99 23.84
C VAL A 196 -19.35 11.52 23.79
N LYS A 197 -19.62 10.38 23.16
CA LYS A 197 -20.99 9.88 22.97
C LYS A 197 -21.52 9.03 24.11
N GLN A 198 -20.67 8.56 25.03
CA GLN A 198 -20.99 7.71 26.19
C GLN A 198 -21.85 6.45 25.90
N THR A 199 -21.98 6.06 24.63
CA THR A 199 -22.97 5.05 24.18
C THR A 199 -22.37 3.96 23.29
N VAL A 200 -21.15 4.15 22.79
CA VAL A 200 -20.51 3.23 21.84
C VAL A 200 -19.24 2.69 22.48
N GLN A 201 -19.16 1.37 22.66
CA GLN A 201 -17.89 0.74 23.04
C GLN A 201 -16.90 0.82 21.86
N PRO A 202 -15.62 1.15 22.11
CA PRO A 202 -14.60 1.21 21.06
C PRO A 202 -14.13 -0.20 20.68
N VAL A 203 -14.98 -0.95 19.97
CA VAL A 203 -14.76 -2.36 19.61
C VAL A 203 -13.47 -2.53 18.82
N PHE A 204 -13.17 -1.66 17.86
CA PHE A 204 -11.95 -1.81 17.06
C PHE A 204 -10.69 -1.62 17.91
N ALA A 205 -10.68 -0.65 18.83
CA ALA A 205 -9.57 -0.42 19.75
C ALA A 205 -9.34 -1.61 20.69
N PHE A 206 -10.40 -2.12 21.34
CA PHE A 206 -10.28 -3.26 22.26
C PHE A 206 -9.85 -4.52 21.54
N GLU A 207 -10.47 -4.81 20.41
CA GLU A 207 -10.10 -5.97 19.63
C GLU A 207 -8.67 -5.84 19.11
N LEU A 208 -8.17 -4.67 18.73
CA LEU A 208 -6.81 -4.53 18.18
C LEU A 208 -5.70 -4.53 19.24
N MET A 209 -5.92 -3.89 20.39
CA MET A 209 -4.90 -3.69 21.43
C MET A 209 -5.03 -4.65 22.63
N GLY A 210 -6.15 -5.37 22.72
CA GLY A 210 -6.56 -6.10 23.91
C GLY A 210 -7.31 -5.21 24.91
N PRO A 211 -7.65 -5.73 26.10
CA PRO A 211 -8.35 -4.97 27.13
C PRO A 211 -7.47 -3.83 27.66
N PHE A 212 -8.09 -2.65 27.80
CA PHE A 212 -7.53 -1.45 28.42
C PHE A 212 -8.68 -0.64 29.00
N GLU A 213 -8.39 0.32 29.86
CA GLU A 213 -9.40 1.28 30.34
C GLU A 213 -9.36 2.52 29.44
N PRO A 214 -10.49 3.01 28.89
CA PRO A 214 -10.45 4.17 28.00
C PRO A 214 -9.70 5.37 28.58
N ARG A 215 -9.76 5.60 29.90
CA ARG A 215 -9.04 6.67 30.63
C ARG A 215 -7.51 6.54 30.64
N GLU A 216 -6.95 5.39 30.27
CA GLU A 216 -5.50 5.19 30.17
C GLU A 216 -4.89 5.92 28.98
N ILE A 217 -5.70 6.23 27.96
CA ILE A 217 -5.25 7.03 26.83
C ILE A 217 -5.18 8.50 27.27
N ALA A 218 -3.98 9.09 27.27
CA ALA A 218 -3.80 10.49 27.61
C ALA A 218 -4.66 11.42 26.72
N ASP A 219 -5.01 12.60 27.24
CA ASP A 219 -5.65 13.64 26.44
C ASP A 219 -4.63 14.41 25.57
N ASP A 220 -3.34 14.31 25.88
CA ASP A 220 -2.27 14.77 25.01
C ASP A 220 -2.11 13.81 23.81
N ASP A 221 -2.30 14.33 22.60
CA ASP A 221 -2.25 13.56 21.36
C ASP A 221 -0.93 12.78 21.21
N ASN A 222 0.22 13.37 21.55
CA ASN A 222 1.52 12.72 21.32
C ASN A 222 1.74 11.56 22.30
N ALA A 223 1.53 11.80 23.60
CA ALA A 223 1.61 10.76 24.62
C ALA A 223 0.59 9.64 24.37
N ALA A 224 -0.62 9.98 23.94
CA ALA A 224 -1.65 9.02 23.56
C ALA A 224 -1.18 8.13 22.40
N TYR A 225 -0.65 8.74 21.34
CA TYR A 225 -0.17 7.97 20.19
C TYR A 225 1.02 7.08 20.54
N GLU A 226 1.99 7.57 21.30
CA GLU A 226 3.13 6.79 21.76
C GLU A 226 2.68 5.54 22.55
N TRP A 227 1.84 5.75 23.57
CA TRP A 227 1.29 4.66 24.38
C TRP A 227 0.53 3.63 23.53
N ILE A 228 -0.32 4.08 22.58
CA ILE A 228 -1.04 3.18 21.68
C ILE A 228 -0.06 2.37 20.81
N MET A 229 0.99 3.01 20.27
CA MET A 229 1.98 2.31 19.44
C MET A 229 2.74 1.25 20.25
N GLU A 230 3.12 1.56 21.49
CA GLU A 230 3.79 0.62 22.40
C GLU A 230 2.90 -0.58 22.66
N ARG A 231 1.64 -0.33 22.98
CA ARG A 231 0.67 -1.39 23.27
C ARG A 231 0.42 -2.28 22.05
N LEU A 232 0.29 -1.68 20.86
CA LEU A 232 0.16 -2.42 19.60
C LEU A 232 1.34 -3.36 19.37
N LEU A 233 2.57 -2.87 19.55
CA LEU A 233 3.78 -3.67 19.36
C LEU A 233 3.91 -4.76 20.42
N GLU A 234 3.69 -4.45 21.69
CA GLU A 234 3.77 -5.41 22.79
C GLU A 234 2.78 -6.57 22.58
N HIS A 235 1.51 -6.24 22.29
CA HIS A 235 0.46 -7.22 22.13
C HIS A 235 0.73 -8.16 20.94
N ASN A 236 1.11 -7.59 19.80
CA ASN A 236 1.31 -8.36 18.57
C ASN A 236 2.65 -9.09 18.51
N SER A 237 3.67 -8.63 19.24
CA SER A 237 4.95 -9.35 19.36
C SER A 237 4.82 -10.58 20.25
N ARG A 238 3.99 -10.54 21.30
CA ARG A 238 3.70 -11.71 22.16
C ARG A 238 2.94 -12.80 21.39
N GLU A 239 1.98 -12.40 20.57
CA GLU A 239 1.24 -13.35 19.71
C GLU A 239 2.14 -13.95 18.63
N ALA A 240 3.12 -13.22 18.11
CA ALA A 240 4.10 -13.77 17.17
C ALA A 240 4.88 -14.96 17.72
N VAL A 241 5.22 -14.91 19.00
CA VAL A 241 5.92 -16.00 19.70
C VAL A 241 5.00 -17.20 19.93
N ARG A 242 3.70 -16.97 20.13
CA ARG A 242 2.71 -18.03 20.43
C ARG A 242 2.07 -18.65 19.20
N GLY A 243 1.89 -17.87 18.13
CA GLY A 243 1.20 -18.21 16.89
C GLY A 243 2.12 -18.68 15.77
N GLY A 244 3.39 -18.99 16.09
CA GLY A 244 4.22 -19.80 15.20
C GLY A 244 3.52 -21.14 15.01
N ASP A 245 2.82 -21.26 13.88
CA ASP A 245 2.05 -22.43 13.44
C ASP A 245 2.67 -23.72 13.98
N GLY A 246 1.86 -24.56 14.62
CA GLY A 246 2.20 -25.95 14.96
C GLY A 246 2.55 -26.83 13.75
N SER A 247 2.76 -26.25 12.56
CA SER A 247 3.59 -26.85 11.52
C SER A 247 5.04 -26.80 12.02
N GLY A 248 5.43 -27.82 12.79
CA GLY A 248 6.81 -28.03 13.19
C GLY A 248 7.77 -27.87 12.01
N VAL A 249 8.97 -27.37 12.31
CA VAL A 249 10.12 -27.14 11.39
C VAL A 249 10.03 -25.76 10.70
N ARG A 250 10.88 -24.76 10.99
CA ARG A 250 12.33 -24.78 11.17
C ARG A 250 12.79 -23.79 12.24
N VAL A 251 13.79 -24.20 13.03
CA VAL A 251 14.81 -23.29 13.55
C VAL A 251 15.43 -22.62 12.33
N SER A 252 14.93 -21.44 11.96
CA SER A 252 15.61 -20.62 10.96
C SER A 252 16.96 -20.26 11.55
N THR A 253 18.02 -20.66 10.88
CA THR A 253 19.39 -20.23 11.18
C THR A 253 19.60 -18.75 10.84
N GLU A 254 18.61 -18.07 10.27
CA GLU A 254 18.68 -16.62 10.08
C GLU A 254 18.66 -15.92 11.44
N PRO A 255 19.57 -14.96 11.69
CA PRO A 255 19.57 -14.18 12.91
C PRO A 255 18.18 -13.56 13.10
N ARG A 256 17.66 -13.67 14.33
CA ARG A 256 16.35 -13.09 14.69
C ARG A 256 16.35 -11.62 14.27
N ARG A 257 15.50 -11.27 13.31
CA ARG A 257 15.31 -9.89 12.90
C ARG A 257 14.78 -9.09 14.08
N ARG A 258 15.27 -7.87 14.22
CA ARG A 258 14.98 -7.01 15.37
C ARG A 258 13.62 -6.33 15.19
N VAL A 259 12.85 -6.17 16.27
CA VAL A 259 11.69 -5.28 16.31
C VAL A 259 12.15 -3.93 16.89
N PRO A 260 11.95 -2.79 16.21
CA PRO A 260 12.34 -1.47 16.71
C PRO A 260 11.47 -1.07 17.90
N SER A 261 12.04 -0.33 18.85
CA SER A 261 11.25 0.27 19.94
C SER A 261 10.44 1.47 19.44
N VAL A 262 9.41 1.90 20.19
CA VAL A 262 8.64 3.09 19.81
C VAL A 262 9.49 4.35 19.84
N ALA A 263 10.38 4.49 20.82
CA ALA A 263 11.35 5.57 20.85
C ALA A 263 12.19 5.63 19.55
N GLU A 264 12.72 4.49 19.09
CA GLU A 264 13.47 4.42 17.82
C GLU A 264 12.61 4.76 16.60
N ILE A 265 11.34 4.36 16.62
CA ILE A 265 10.37 4.65 15.56
C ILE A 265 10.09 6.16 15.49
N LEU A 266 9.98 6.83 16.63
CA LEU A 266 9.72 8.26 16.71
C LEU A 266 10.96 9.11 16.41
N GLU A 267 12.15 8.68 16.84
CA GLU A 267 13.42 9.35 16.54
C GLU A 267 13.78 9.32 15.04
N GLN A 268 13.30 8.32 14.30
CA GLN A 268 13.63 8.12 12.88
C GLN A 268 13.11 9.22 11.95
N ASP A 269 12.18 10.08 12.37
CA ASP A 269 11.73 11.21 11.56
C ASP A 269 12.89 12.21 11.28
N GLY A 270 14.01 12.11 12.01
CA GLY A 270 15.17 13.00 11.87
C GLY A 270 16.39 12.47 11.10
N ASN A 271 16.64 11.14 11.00
CA ASN A 271 17.86 10.63 10.34
C ASN A 271 17.79 9.16 9.85
N PRO A 272 17.56 8.90 8.55
CA PRO A 272 17.44 7.55 7.99
C PRO A 272 18.76 6.75 7.89
N THR A 273 19.93 7.39 8.05
CA THR A 273 21.23 6.74 7.81
C THR A 273 21.74 5.84 8.94
N LYS A 274 21.13 5.92 10.13
CA LYS A 274 21.64 5.21 11.33
C LYS A 274 21.25 3.73 11.43
N MET A 275 20.34 3.22 10.59
CA MET A 275 19.82 1.86 10.76
C MET A 275 20.33 0.90 9.69
N ARG A 276 21.29 0.06 10.09
CA ARG A 276 21.88 -0.98 9.23
C ARG A 276 21.17 -2.33 9.35
N ASP A 277 20.50 -2.59 10.48
CA ASP A 277 19.98 -3.92 10.78
C ASP A 277 18.60 -4.17 10.16
N PRO A 278 18.36 -5.39 9.62
CA PRO A 278 17.07 -5.77 9.09
C PRO A 278 16.03 -5.87 10.22
N VAL A 279 14.91 -5.19 10.02
CA VAL A 279 13.77 -5.22 10.93
C VAL A 279 12.84 -6.38 10.59
N ASP A 280 12.22 -6.98 11.61
CA ASP A 280 11.22 -8.04 11.43
C ASP A 280 9.93 -7.47 10.81
N VAL A 281 9.32 -8.18 9.86
CA VAL A 281 8.04 -7.79 9.26
C VAL A 281 6.85 -8.34 10.05
N PHE A 282 7.08 -9.38 10.87
CA PHE A 282 6.00 -10.18 11.45
C PHE A 282 5.03 -9.38 12.32
N PRO A 283 5.47 -8.49 13.25
CA PRO A 283 4.55 -7.71 14.07
C PRO A 283 3.59 -6.87 13.24
N LEU A 284 4.06 -6.26 12.14
CA LEU A 284 3.23 -5.47 11.23
C LEU A 284 2.14 -6.33 10.55
N ILE A 285 2.52 -7.53 10.10
CA ILE A 285 1.57 -8.47 9.49
C ILE A 285 0.53 -8.92 10.51
N SER A 286 0.92 -9.16 11.77
CA SER A 286 0.00 -9.53 12.85
C SER A 286 -1.05 -8.45 13.09
N ILE A 287 -0.60 -7.19 13.24
CA ILE A 287 -1.50 -6.03 13.41
C ILE A 287 -2.49 -5.93 12.25
N LEU A 288 -2.02 -6.06 11.00
CA LEU A 288 -2.89 -5.98 9.83
C LEU A 288 -3.88 -7.15 9.72
N ARG A 289 -3.46 -8.37 10.09
CA ARG A 289 -4.34 -9.55 10.11
C ARG A 289 -5.47 -9.40 11.12
N ARG A 290 -5.19 -8.74 12.24
CA ARG A 290 -6.18 -8.45 13.27
C ARG A 290 -7.12 -7.34 12.84
N ALA A 291 -6.59 -6.24 12.31
CA ALA A 291 -7.42 -5.19 11.71
C ALA A 291 -8.34 -5.72 10.60
N LEU A 292 -7.85 -6.66 9.77
CA LEU A 292 -8.65 -7.35 8.76
C LEU A 292 -9.77 -8.20 9.36
N GLN A 293 -9.51 -8.90 10.46
CA GLN A 293 -10.51 -9.71 11.17
C GLN A 293 -11.60 -8.85 11.80
N ILE A 294 -11.21 -7.76 12.48
CA ILE A 294 -12.16 -6.81 13.08
C ILE A 294 -13.07 -6.18 12.02
N ARG A 295 -12.50 -5.87 10.84
CA ARG A 295 -13.29 -5.36 9.71
C ARG A 295 -14.26 -6.41 9.16
N ALA A 296 -13.94 -7.70 9.27
CA ALA A 296 -14.82 -8.77 8.82
C ALA A 296 -15.95 -9.02 9.82
N SER A 297 -15.66 -9.00 11.12
CA SER A 297 -16.66 -9.24 12.16
C SER A 297 -17.81 -8.22 12.15
N SER A 298 -17.59 -7.01 11.63
CA SER A 298 -18.64 -6.01 11.43
C SER A 298 -19.53 -6.24 10.19
N THR A 299 -19.27 -7.27 9.37
CA THR A 299 -19.97 -7.50 8.09
C THR A 299 -20.88 -8.72 8.05
N GLU A 300 -21.18 -9.35 9.20
CA GLU A 300 -21.95 -10.61 9.34
C GLU A 300 -21.38 -11.82 8.58
N VAL A 301 -20.30 -11.64 7.80
CA VAL A 301 -19.64 -12.70 7.04
C VAL A 301 -18.95 -13.67 8.00
N PRO A 302 -19.15 -14.99 7.87
CA PRO A 302 -18.39 -15.98 8.63
C PRO A 302 -16.88 -15.77 8.48
N TRP A 303 -16.20 -15.52 9.60
CA TRP A 303 -14.78 -15.18 9.61
C TRP A 303 -13.97 -16.18 10.44
N GLY A 304 -12.68 -16.30 10.10
CA GLY A 304 -11.74 -17.25 10.71
C GLY A 304 -10.45 -17.34 9.90
N ASP A 305 -9.52 -18.21 10.29
CA ASP A 305 -8.21 -18.30 9.64
C ASP A 305 -8.29 -18.71 8.17
N ALA A 306 -9.23 -19.59 7.81
CA ALA A 306 -9.48 -19.99 6.43
C ALA A 306 -9.91 -18.78 5.57
N TRP A 307 -10.89 -18.01 6.06
CA TRP A 307 -11.35 -16.78 5.40
C TRP A 307 -10.22 -15.77 5.27
N ARG A 308 -9.45 -15.55 6.34
CA ARG A 308 -8.32 -14.61 6.34
C ARG A 308 -7.27 -14.98 5.31
N LYS A 309 -6.89 -16.27 5.26
CA LYS A 309 -5.97 -16.82 4.26
C LYS A 309 -6.54 -16.62 2.84
N GLN A 310 -7.80 -16.93 2.62
CA GLN A 310 -8.48 -16.76 1.33
C GLN A 310 -8.51 -15.30 0.88
N THR A 311 -8.85 -14.36 1.76
CA THR A 311 -8.93 -12.93 1.45
C THR A 311 -7.57 -12.36 1.06
N VAL A 312 -6.50 -12.71 1.79
CA VAL A 312 -5.12 -12.32 1.44
C VAL A 312 -4.69 -12.98 0.13
N THR A 313 -5.03 -14.25 -0.10
CA THR A 313 -4.75 -14.94 -1.38
C THR A 313 -5.47 -14.28 -2.56
N LYS A 314 -6.74 -13.88 -2.39
CA LYS A 314 -7.49 -13.13 -3.41
C LYS A 314 -6.84 -11.78 -3.71
N ALA A 315 -6.46 -11.02 -2.68
CA ALA A 315 -5.77 -9.76 -2.85
C ALA A 315 -4.45 -9.95 -3.61
N ARG A 316 -3.66 -10.95 -3.21
CA ARG A 316 -2.41 -11.31 -3.90
C ARG A 316 -2.63 -11.63 -5.38
N TYR A 317 -3.65 -12.41 -5.71
CA TYR A 317 -3.96 -12.75 -7.09
C TYR A 317 -4.27 -11.53 -7.95
N GLN A 318 -4.96 -10.53 -7.40
CA GLN A 318 -5.29 -9.29 -8.08
C GLN A 318 -4.08 -8.34 -8.21
N MET A 319 -3.08 -8.49 -7.35
CA MET A 319 -1.96 -7.57 -7.20
C MET A 319 -0.65 -8.10 -7.78
N VAL A 320 -0.42 -9.40 -7.78
CA VAL A 320 0.84 -10.02 -8.19
C VAL A 320 0.59 -10.89 -9.43
N PRO A 321 0.92 -10.39 -10.62
CA PRO A 321 0.76 -11.10 -11.88
C PRO A 321 1.45 -12.46 -11.88
N LYS A 322 0.83 -13.44 -12.57
CA LYS A 322 1.42 -14.76 -12.75
C LYS A 322 2.69 -14.66 -13.61
N GLY A 323 3.69 -15.46 -13.27
CA GLY A 323 4.91 -15.59 -14.08
C GLY A 323 5.98 -14.53 -13.80
N ILE A 324 5.73 -13.58 -12.89
CA ILE A 324 6.81 -12.73 -12.37
C ILE A 324 7.66 -13.60 -11.43
N PRO A 325 8.98 -13.75 -11.67
CA PRO A 325 9.85 -14.68 -10.95
C PRO A 325 10.08 -14.36 -9.47
N LEU A 326 9.41 -13.33 -8.94
CA LEU A 326 9.48 -12.92 -7.54
C LEU A 326 8.83 -13.94 -6.60
N TRP A 327 7.92 -14.79 -7.11
CA TRP A 327 7.22 -15.78 -6.30
C TRP A 327 6.82 -17.01 -7.13
N SER A 328 7.44 -18.17 -6.90
CA SER A 328 6.90 -19.44 -7.40
C SER A 328 5.69 -19.81 -6.54
N TRP A 329 4.49 -19.75 -7.13
CA TRP A 329 3.28 -20.24 -6.47
C TRP A 329 3.48 -21.72 -6.12
N SER A 330 3.23 -22.09 -4.86
CA SER A 330 3.25 -23.50 -4.49
C SER A 330 2.18 -24.26 -5.29
N PRO A 331 2.39 -25.55 -5.62
CA PRO A 331 1.38 -26.35 -6.33
C PRO A 331 0.00 -26.32 -5.65
N ALA A 332 -0.04 -26.31 -4.32
CA ALA A 332 -1.28 -26.24 -3.54
C ALA A 332 -2.02 -24.90 -3.70
N GLU A 333 -1.30 -23.77 -3.76
CA GLU A 333 -1.91 -22.46 -4.02
C GLU A 333 -2.43 -22.35 -5.46
N LYS A 334 -1.74 -22.96 -6.44
CA LYS A 334 -2.22 -23.01 -7.83
C LYS A 334 -3.55 -23.76 -7.94
N GLU A 335 -3.74 -24.85 -7.20
CA GLU A 335 -4.96 -25.67 -7.25
C GLU A 335 -6.15 -25.00 -6.56
N LYS A 336 -5.95 -24.42 -5.36
CA LYS A 336 -6.98 -23.59 -4.68
C LYS A 336 -7.47 -22.44 -5.57
N MET A 337 -6.59 -21.88 -6.39
CA MET A 337 -6.92 -20.82 -7.35
C MET A 337 -7.77 -21.29 -8.53
N LYS A 338 -7.59 -22.53 -9.02
CA LYS A 338 -8.47 -23.07 -10.07
C LYS A 338 -9.90 -23.22 -9.56
N GLN A 339 -10.06 -23.66 -8.31
CA GLN A 339 -11.36 -23.76 -7.65
C GLN A 339 -12.02 -22.40 -7.49
N TYR A 340 -11.27 -21.38 -7.05
CA TYR A 340 -11.80 -20.03 -6.88
C TYR A 340 -12.38 -19.44 -8.16
N LYS A 341 -11.66 -19.58 -9.29
CA LYS A 341 -12.15 -19.08 -10.59
C LYS A 341 -13.40 -19.78 -11.10
N ARG A 342 -13.58 -21.06 -10.79
CA ARG A 342 -14.80 -21.79 -11.16
C ARG A 342 -16.02 -21.24 -10.42
N ASN A 343 -15.82 -20.77 -9.19
CA ASN A 343 -16.89 -20.26 -8.34
C ASN A 343 -17.23 -18.77 -8.58
N GLU A 344 -16.40 -17.99 -9.28
CA GLU A 344 -16.74 -16.60 -9.68
C GLU A 344 -17.49 -16.52 -11.03
N VAL A 345 -17.57 -17.62 -11.78
CA VAL A 345 -18.25 -17.68 -13.10
C VAL A 345 -19.65 -18.30 -12.99
N GLN A 346 -19.99 -18.87 -11.83
CA GLN A 346 -21.34 -19.29 -11.44
C GLN A 346 -21.98 -18.18 -10.62
#